data_AF-A0A7K2E706-F1
#
_entry.id   AF-A0A7K2E706-F1
#
_cell.length_a   1.000
_cell.length_b   1.000
_cell.length_c   1.000
_cell.angle_alpha   90.00
_cell.angle_beta   90.00
_cell.angle_gamma   90.00
#
_symmetry.space_group_name_H-M   'P 1'
#
loop_
_entity.id
_entity.type
_entity.pdbx_description
1 polymer ?
#
loop_
_entity_poly.entity_id
_entity_poly.type
_entity_poly.pdbx_seq_one_letter_code
_entity_poly.pdbx_strand_id
1 'polypeptide(L)'
;MSGGVDSSVAAALLLEAGYDVAGVTMKLWGGPSDTGCCSVSDVDDARWVADQLGIEHHVFNFGDDFERHVVEPYVADHAAGRTPNPCVECNRHIKFHRLLRRADALGFDLVATGHHARVVNGSGGPRLARGVDEAKDQSYVLHMLDASVLDRLLLPVGETTKDEVRREAEARGLVTARKPDSQDVCFITASAGRRKFLGQRIPMRPGRLVDTAGRQVGTVESFELVTVGQRRGLGAVGGGSPRYVLDVDAGSATVTVGDRAALDCSVTPLKEWRWTNGPVQGPVGVQTSAHGPAESATIDAGGSSVNWDEPRRRVAPGQSVVAYQGDFVVGGGIADRTAAPHRISTSS
;
A
#
# COMPACT_ATOMS: atom_id res chain seq x y z
N MET A 1 9.86 14.94 4.89
CA MET A 1 10.10 15.63 3.60
C MET A 1 10.75 14.67 2.62
N SER A 2 9.98 14.15 1.66
CA SER A 2 10.46 13.18 0.65
C SER A 2 10.97 13.84 -0.63
N GLY A 3 11.18 15.17 -0.60
CA GLY A 3 11.46 15.95 -1.81
C GLY A 3 10.25 16.14 -2.73
N GLY A 4 9.04 15.79 -2.26
CA GLY A 4 7.79 15.93 -3.00
C GLY A 4 6.91 17.05 -2.46
N VAL A 5 6.05 17.60 -3.33
CA VAL A 5 5.22 18.79 -3.07
C VAL A 5 4.34 18.67 -1.82
N ASP A 6 3.74 17.49 -1.59
CA ASP A 6 2.82 17.30 -0.46
C ASP A 6 3.53 17.47 0.88
N SER A 7 4.76 16.93 1.00
CA SER A 7 5.54 17.07 2.23
C SER A 7 6.11 18.47 2.43
N SER A 8 6.35 19.20 1.33
CA SER A 8 6.81 20.59 1.36
C SER A 8 5.69 21.52 1.86
N VAL A 9 4.49 21.36 1.31
CA VAL A 9 3.31 22.14 1.72
C VAL A 9 2.88 21.78 3.13
N ALA A 10 2.93 20.49 3.51
CA ALA A 10 2.64 20.09 4.88
C ALA A 10 3.53 20.81 5.90
N ALA A 11 4.85 20.92 5.63
CA ALA A 11 5.77 21.66 6.51
C ALA A 11 5.41 23.16 6.57
N ALA A 12 5.12 23.76 5.41
CA ALA A 12 4.76 25.17 5.31
C ALA A 12 3.46 25.52 6.06
N LEU A 13 2.44 24.65 5.97
CA LEU A 13 1.18 24.81 6.69
C LEU A 13 1.36 24.70 8.21
N LEU A 14 2.26 23.83 8.68
CA LEU A 14 2.53 23.69 10.11
C LEU A 14 3.29 24.91 10.68
N LEU A 15 4.24 25.45 9.92
CA LEU A 15 4.89 26.71 10.30
C LEU A 15 3.89 27.86 10.41
N GLU A 16 2.98 27.97 9.45
CA GLU A 16 1.92 28.98 9.46
C GLU A 16 0.96 28.80 10.64
N ALA A 17 0.68 27.56 11.02
CA ALA A 17 -0.10 27.23 12.21
C ALA A 17 0.65 27.46 13.54
N GLY A 18 1.90 27.91 13.49
CA GLY A 18 2.68 28.30 14.67
C GLY A 18 3.43 27.17 15.37
N TYR A 19 3.60 26.01 14.71
CA TYR A 19 4.43 24.93 15.23
C TYR A 19 5.92 25.24 15.10
N ASP A 20 6.73 24.71 16.01
CA ASP A 20 8.17 24.56 15.82
C ASP A 20 8.43 23.33 14.94
N VAL A 21 8.97 23.54 13.74
CA VAL A 21 9.03 22.53 12.69
C VAL A 21 10.48 22.25 12.29
N ALA A 22 10.85 20.98 12.33
CA ALA A 22 12.06 20.47 11.67
C ALA A 22 11.68 19.52 10.52
N GLY A 23 12.39 19.65 9.40
CA GLY A 23 12.27 18.78 8.25
C GLY A 23 13.09 17.49 8.43
N VAL A 24 12.52 16.34 8.08
CA VAL A 24 13.25 15.06 8.06
C VAL A 24 13.12 14.37 6.72
N THR A 25 14.25 14.01 6.11
CA THR A 25 14.30 13.09 4.97
C THR A 25 14.79 11.72 5.43
N MET A 26 14.06 10.66 5.07
CA MET A 26 14.46 9.29 5.36
C MET A 26 15.15 8.72 4.13
N LYS A 27 16.42 8.33 4.25
CA LYS A 27 17.14 7.56 3.24
C LYS A 27 16.81 6.08 3.44
N LEU A 28 15.94 5.55 2.58
CA LEU A 28 15.40 4.18 2.68
C LEU A 28 16.05 3.22 1.68
N TRP A 29 16.54 3.75 0.57
CA TRP A 29 17.09 2.97 -0.52
C TRP A 29 18.35 3.63 -1.05
N GLY A 30 19.34 2.84 -1.46
CA GLY A 30 20.62 3.38 -1.91
C GLY A 30 21.58 2.30 -2.37
N GLY A 31 21.63 2.09 -3.68
CA GLY A 31 22.74 1.47 -4.41
C GLY A 31 23.34 2.49 -5.39
N PRO A 32 24.30 2.12 -6.27
CA PRO A 32 25.00 3.04 -7.18
C PRO A 32 24.13 3.73 -8.25
N SER A 33 22.80 3.65 -8.18
CA SER A 33 21.89 4.31 -9.12
C SER A 33 21.00 5.32 -8.40
N ASP A 34 21.16 6.60 -8.75
CA ASP A 34 20.44 7.78 -8.27
C ASP A 34 18.96 7.88 -8.72
N THR A 35 18.27 6.77 -8.93
CA THR A 35 16.88 6.78 -9.44
C THR A 35 15.92 6.13 -8.45
N GLY A 36 14.94 6.89 -7.95
CA GLY A 36 13.85 6.42 -7.08
C GLY A 36 13.44 7.46 -6.03
N CYS A 37 12.35 7.19 -5.30
CA CYS A 37 11.95 7.96 -4.11
C CYS A 37 13.02 7.72 -3.04
N CYS A 38 13.86 8.73 -2.79
CA CYS A 38 15.17 8.71 -2.07
C CYS A 38 16.41 8.92 -2.96
N SER A 39 16.27 9.45 -4.18
CA SER A 39 17.43 9.88 -4.97
C SER A 39 18.17 11.03 -4.28
N VAL A 40 19.42 11.27 -4.66
CA VAL A 40 20.18 12.46 -4.22
C VAL A 40 19.39 13.74 -4.52
N SER A 41 18.75 13.81 -5.70
CA SER A 41 17.92 14.97 -6.07
C SER A 41 16.71 15.16 -5.15
N ASP A 42 16.07 14.10 -4.65
CA ASP A 42 14.96 14.22 -3.70
C ASP A 42 15.42 14.78 -2.34
N VAL A 43 16.62 14.39 -1.90
CA VAL A 43 17.22 14.91 -0.68
C VAL A 43 17.57 16.39 -0.86
N ASP A 44 18.15 16.77 -1.99
CA ASP A 44 18.50 18.16 -2.30
C ASP A 44 17.25 19.04 -2.42
N ASP A 45 16.19 18.57 -3.07
CA ASP A 45 14.90 19.28 -3.12
C ASP A 45 14.32 19.49 -1.72
N ALA A 46 14.39 18.46 -0.86
CA ALA A 46 13.92 18.59 0.53
C ALA A 46 14.74 19.60 1.33
N ARG A 47 16.07 19.63 1.13
CA ARG A 47 16.96 20.62 1.74
C ARG A 47 16.65 22.03 1.27
N TRP A 48 16.48 22.23 -0.03
CA TRP A 48 16.13 23.55 -0.58
C TRP A 48 14.80 24.05 -0.06
N VAL A 49 13.77 23.19 0.02
CA VAL A 49 12.49 23.58 0.63
C VAL A 49 12.68 23.95 2.10
N ALA A 50 13.46 23.19 2.87
CA ALA A 50 13.73 23.51 4.26
C ALA A 50 14.44 24.86 4.41
N ASP A 51 15.42 25.16 3.56
CA ASP A 51 16.10 26.46 3.51
C ASP A 51 15.12 27.60 3.15
N GLN A 52 14.23 27.39 2.16
CA GLN A 52 13.20 28.36 1.78
C GLN A 52 12.23 28.66 2.93
N LEU A 53 11.91 27.65 3.74
CA LEU A 53 11.02 27.76 4.88
C LEU A 53 11.73 28.22 6.17
N GLY A 54 13.06 28.29 6.17
CA GLY A 54 13.86 28.67 7.33
C GLY A 54 13.83 27.64 8.47
N ILE A 55 13.71 26.34 8.14
CA ILE A 55 13.65 25.25 9.13
C ILE A 55 14.89 24.36 9.10
N GLU A 56 15.22 23.75 10.23
CA GLU A 56 16.26 22.73 10.27
C GLU A 56 15.88 21.51 9.44
N HIS A 57 16.88 20.86 8.83
CA HIS A 57 16.67 19.65 8.04
C HIS A 57 17.62 18.53 8.45
N HIS A 58 17.06 17.38 8.77
CA HIS A 58 17.81 16.17 9.10
C HIS A 58 17.64 15.10 8.01
N VAL A 59 18.68 14.28 7.86
CA VAL A 59 18.64 13.07 7.04
C VAL A 59 18.87 11.85 7.92
N PHE A 60 17.89 10.96 8.00
CA PHE A 60 17.99 9.71 8.75
C PHE A 60 18.13 8.53 7.80
N ASN A 61 19.18 7.74 7.98
CA ASN A 61 19.35 6.50 7.24
C ASN A 61 18.60 5.37 7.94
N PHE A 62 17.61 4.80 7.25
CA PHE A 62 16.86 3.62 7.69
C PHE A 62 16.93 2.49 6.65
N GLY A 63 18.00 2.45 5.85
CA GLY A 63 18.17 1.45 4.78
C GLY A 63 18.10 0.00 5.28
N ASP A 64 18.79 -0.32 6.37
CA ASP A 64 18.80 -1.68 6.93
C ASP A 64 17.42 -2.10 7.46
N ASP A 65 16.72 -1.18 8.14
CA ASP A 65 15.35 -1.39 8.59
C ASP A 65 14.38 -1.54 7.42
N PHE A 66 14.59 -0.77 6.35
CA PHE A 66 13.77 -0.82 5.14
C PHE A 66 13.96 -2.14 4.38
N GLU A 67 15.19 -2.61 4.21
CA GLU A 67 15.46 -3.91 3.59
C GLU A 67 14.77 -5.02 4.40
N ARG A 68 14.98 -5.04 5.72
CA ARG A 68 14.43 -6.07 6.61
C ARG A 68 12.90 -6.08 6.69
N HIS A 69 12.28 -4.91 6.81
CA HIS A 69 10.85 -4.82 7.14
C HIS A 69 9.95 -4.56 5.93
N VAL A 70 10.51 -4.18 4.79
CA VAL A 70 9.72 -3.86 3.59
C VAL A 70 10.14 -4.72 2.41
N VAL A 71 11.44 -4.81 2.11
CA VAL A 71 11.91 -5.52 0.91
C VAL A 71 11.94 -7.02 1.08
N GLU A 72 12.52 -7.53 2.17
CA GLU A 72 12.56 -8.98 2.44
C GLU A 72 11.15 -9.59 2.49
N PRO A 73 10.15 -9.00 3.19
CA PRO A 73 8.77 -9.49 3.15
C PRO A 73 8.15 -9.40 1.75
N TYR A 74 8.41 -8.32 1.00
CA TYR A 74 7.94 -8.16 -0.36
C TYR A 74 8.44 -9.30 -1.27
N VAL A 75 9.72 -9.63 -1.18
CA VAL A 75 10.36 -10.71 -1.94
C VAL A 75 9.83 -12.07 -1.51
N ALA A 76 9.70 -12.30 -0.21
CA ALA A 76 9.18 -13.55 0.35
C ALA A 76 7.72 -13.82 -0.07
N ASP A 77 6.87 -12.79 -0.09
CA ASP A 77 5.48 -12.91 -0.55
C ASP A 77 5.40 -13.24 -2.03
N HIS A 78 6.20 -12.58 -2.88
CA HIS A 78 6.29 -12.93 -4.30
C HIS A 78 6.77 -14.37 -4.53
N ALA A 79 7.78 -14.82 -3.78
CA ALA A 79 8.26 -16.21 -3.84
C ALA A 79 7.18 -17.22 -3.43
N ALA A 80 6.25 -16.82 -2.54
CA ALA A 80 5.12 -17.61 -2.09
C ALA A 80 3.85 -17.43 -2.96
N GLY A 81 3.94 -16.77 -4.12
CA GLY A 81 2.83 -16.56 -5.04
C GLY A 81 1.74 -15.62 -4.49
N ARG A 82 2.12 -14.72 -3.57
CA ARG A 82 1.27 -13.66 -3.02
C ARG A 82 1.60 -12.32 -3.67
N THR A 83 0.70 -11.36 -3.54
CA THR A 83 0.86 -9.99 -4.05
C THR A 83 0.86 -9.02 -2.87
N PRO A 84 2.03 -8.66 -2.31
CA PRO A 84 2.14 -7.77 -1.15
C PRO A 84 1.88 -6.30 -1.48
N ASN A 85 1.60 -5.49 -0.45
CA ASN A 85 1.61 -4.03 -0.53
C ASN A 85 2.78 -3.43 0.29
N PRO A 86 3.93 -3.12 -0.33
CA PRO A 86 5.11 -2.64 0.40
C PRO A 86 4.91 -1.24 1.02
N CYS A 87 3.97 -0.44 0.52
CA CYS A 87 3.70 0.89 1.07
C CYS A 87 3.07 0.82 2.47
N VAL A 88 2.22 -0.19 2.69
CA VAL A 88 1.60 -0.49 3.99
C VAL A 88 2.68 -0.85 5.01
N GLU A 89 3.64 -1.71 4.63
CA GLU A 89 4.75 -2.09 5.51
C GLU A 89 5.75 -0.96 5.76
N CYS A 90 6.02 -0.10 4.77
CA CYS A 90 6.82 1.10 4.95
C CYS A 90 6.16 2.07 5.95
N ASN A 91 4.85 2.29 5.85
CA ASN A 91 4.12 3.10 6.83
C ASN A 91 4.21 2.45 8.22
N ARG A 92 3.91 1.15 8.33
CA ARG A 92 3.92 0.40 9.60
C ARG A 92 5.28 0.42 10.31
N HIS A 93 6.34 0.06 9.61
CA HIS A 93 7.63 -0.23 10.24
C HIS A 93 8.62 0.92 10.19
N ILE A 94 8.49 1.82 9.21
CA ILE A 94 9.46 2.88 8.98
C ILE A 94 8.89 4.23 9.39
N LYS A 95 7.85 4.71 8.70
CA LYS A 95 7.32 6.07 8.92
C LYS A 95 6.65 6.25 10.27
N PHE A 96 5.98 5.22 10.79
CA PHE A 96 5.23 5.30 12.04
C PHE A 96 5.74 4.35 13.12
N HIS A 97 7.00 3.90 12.98
CA HIS A 97 7.67 3.18 14.05
C HIS A 97 9.12 3.65 14.22
N ARG A 98 9.97 3.50 13.20
CA ARG A 98 11.37 3.96 13.31
C ARG A 98 11.49 5.48 13.39
N LEU A 99 10.70 6.21 12.59
CA LEU A 99 10.70 7.67 12.65
C LEU A 99 10.16 8.19 14.00
N LEU A 100 9.06 7.61 14.53
CA LEU A 100 8.55 8.00 15.85
C LEU A 100 9.57 7.76 16.97
N ARG A 101 10.25 6.60 16.98
CA ARG A 101 11.32 6.35 17.96
C ARG A 101 12.48 7.34 17.84
N ARG A 102 12.79 7.78 16.62
CA ARG A 102 13.81 8.81 16.40
C ARG A 102 13.33 10.20 16.84
N ALA A 103 12.06 10.51 16.61
CA ALA A 103 11.41 11.73 17.09
C ALA A 103 11.48 11.81 18.62
N ASP A 104 11.15 10.71 19.31
CA ASP A 104 11.25 10.61 20.78
C ASP A 104 12.67 10.87 21.28
N ALA A 105 13.67 10.24 20.65
CA ALA A 105 15.07 10.38 21.04
C ALA A 105 15.62 11.81 20.84
N LEU A 106 15.01 12.59 19.96
CA LEU A 106 15.37 13.98 19.67
C LEU A 106 14.47 14.99 20.38
N GLY A 107 13.45 14.54 21.11
CA GLY A 107 12.55 15.40 21.89
C GLY A 107 11.40 16.02 21.09
N PHE A 108 11.01 15.45 19.95
CA PHE A 108 9.84 15.90 19.18
C PHE A 108 8.54 15.30 19.71
N ASP A 109 7.52 16.13 19.91
CA ASP A 109 6.22 15.70 20.40
C ASP A 109 5.38 14.98 19.34
N LEU A 110 5.41 15.49 18.10
CA LEU A 110 4.53 15.10 17.00
C LEU A 110 5.33 14.73 15.74
N VAL A 111 4.73 13.94 14.86
CA VAL A 111 5.23 13.65 13.51
C VAL A 111 4.20 14.09 12.49
N ALA A 112 4.65 14.79 11.46
CA ALA A 112 3.82 15.17 10.33
C ALA A 112 4.24 14.47 9.04
N THR A 113 3.26 14.16 8.19
CA THR A 113 3.52 13.64 6.84
C THR A 113 2.61 14.31 5.82
N GLY A 114 3.05 14.34 4.55
CA GLY A 114 2.23 14.82 3.44
C GLY A 114 1.24 13.78 2.92
N HIS A 115 0.69 12.90 3.77
CA HIS A 115 -0.34 11.97 3.30
C HIS A 115 -1.68 12.68 3.19
N HIS A 116 -2.40 12.37 2.11
CA HIS A 116 -3.77 12.82 1.86
C HIS A 116 -4.77 11.94 2.64
N ALA A 117 -4.80 12.11 3.96
CA ALA A 117 -5.75 11.47 4.87
C ALA A 117 -5.93 12.37 6.10
N ARG A 118 -6.95 12.12 6.91
CA ARG A 118 -7.26 12.97 8.07
C ARG A 118 -7.17 12.19 9.38
N VAL A 119 -6.73 12.87 10.43
CA VAL A 119 -6.88 12.41 11.81
C VAL A 119 -7.95 13.26 12.46
N VAL A 120 -9.04 12.63 12.89
CA VAL A 120 -10.19 13.31 13.49
C VAL A 120 -10.29 12.88 14.94
N ASN A 121 -10.18 13.84 15.85
CA ASN A 121 -10.32 13.60 17.30
C ASN A 121 -11.79 13.57 17.70
N GLY A 122 -12.23 12.46 18.30
CA GLY A 122 -13.57 12.30 18.84
C GLY A 122 -13.56 11.90 20.31
N SER A 123 -14.74 11.69 20.88
CA SER A 123 -14.90 11.27 22.29
C SER A 123 -14.25 9.91 22.61
N GLY A 124 -14.05 9.07 21.58
CA GLY A 124 -13.37 7.77 21.70
C GLY A 124 -11.88 7.81 21.34
N GLY A 125 -11.26 8.99 21.20
CA GLY A 125 -9.89 9.16 20.75
C GLY A 125 -9.76 9.50 19.26
N PRO A 126 -8.52 9.55 18.73
CA PRO A 126 -8.25 9.90 17.35
C PRO A 126 -8.68 8.77 16.40
N ARG A 127 -9.23 9.16 15.25
CA ARG A 127 -9.65 8.24 14.19
C ARG A 127 -9.06 8.64 12.86
N LEU A 128 -8.60 7.64 12.10
CA LEU A 128 -8.19 7.83 10.72
C LEU A 128 -9.42 7.95 9.82
N ALA A 129 -9.44 8.99 9.00
CA ALA A 129 -10.47 9.24 8.01
C ALA A 129 -9.87 9.51 6.63
N ARG A 130 -10.70 9.36 5.59
CA ARG A 130 -10.33 9.70 4.21
C ARG A 130 -9.91 11.15 4.09
N GLY A 131 -8.97 11.44 3.20
CA GLY A 131 -8.69 12.82 2.76
C GLY A 131 -9.91 13.42 2.06
N VAL A 132 -10.01 14.75 2.03
CA VAL A 132 -11.12 15.44 1.33
C VAL A 132 -11.07 15.25 -0.19
N ASP A 133 -9.90 14.94 -0.74
CA ASP A 133 -9.70 14.58 -2.14
C ASP A 133 -9.76 13.05 -2.31
N GLU A 134 -10.93 12.53 -2.66
CA GLU A 134 -11.17 11.10 -2.82
C GLU A 134 -10.21 10.43 -3.83
N ALA A 135 -9.81 11.15 -4.89
CA ALA A 135 -8.92 10.62 -5.92
C ALA A 135 -7.48 10.46 -5.41
N LYS A 136 -7.13 11.18 -4.35
CA LYS A 136 -5.80 11.20 -3.76
C LYS A 136 -5.76 10.64 -2.34
N ASP A 137 -6.89 10.18 -1.81
CA ASP A 137 -6.99 9.58 -0.48
C ASP A 137 -5.96 8.47 -0.27
N GLN A 138 -5.27 8.55 0.86
CA GLN A 138 -4.23 7.62 1.29
C GLN A 138 -4.57 6.91 2.59
N SER A 139 -5.81 7.06 3.11
CA SER A 139 -6.26 6.35 4.31
C SER A 139 -6.10 4.83 4.19
N TYR A 140 -6.26 4.27 2.98
CA TYR A 140 -6.10 2.84 2.70
C TYR A 140 -4.71 2.33 3.07
N VAL A 141 -3.64 3.07 2.76
CA VAL A 141 -2.26 2.66 3.09
C VAL A 141 -1.86 3.01 4.52
N LEU A 142 -2.75 3.59 5.30
CA LEU A 142 -2.57 3.96 6.71
C LEU A 142 -3.48 3.15 7.64
N HIS A 143 -4.23 2.17 7.11
CA HIS A 143 -5.25 1.44 7.85
C HIS A 143 -4.76 0.71 9.11
N MET A 144 -3.44 0.46 9.20
CA MET A 144 -2.83 -0.27 10.29
C MET A 144 -2.49 0.59 11.50
N LEU A 145 -2.63 1.92 11.40
CA LEU A 145 -2.28 2.83 12.48
C LEU A 145 -3.30 2.73 13.60
N ASP A 146 -2.79 2.63 14.82
CA ASP A 146 -3.59 2.61 16.05
C ASP A 146 -3.65 4.01 16.68
N ALA A 147 -4.50 4.14 17.71
CA ALA A 147 -4.71 5.41 18.40
C ALA A 147 -3.40 6.02 18.94
N SER A 148 -2.45 5.21 19.40
CA SER A 148 -1.19 5.71 19.97
C SER A 148 -0.30 6.42 18.95
N VAL A 149 -0.35 5.96 17.69
CA VAL A 149 0.30 6.66 16.57
C VAL A 149 -0.52 7.88 16.16
N LEU A 150 -1.85 7.71 16.03
CA LEU A 150 -2.73 8.77 15.55
C LEU A 150 -2.74 10.00 16.47
N ASP A 151 -2.63 9.81 17.79
CA ASP A 151 -2.51 10.88 18.80
C ASP A 151 -1.31 11.80 18.56
N ARG A 152 -0.28 11.29 17.87
CA ARG A 152 0.97 12.01 17.61
C ARG A 152 1.17 12.37 16.14
N LEU A 153 0.16 12.11 15.29
CA LEU A 153 0.27 12.24 13.85
C LEU A 153 -0.51 13.46 13.34
N LEU A 154 0.19 14.34 12.63
CA LEU A 154 -0.41 15.42 11.86
C LEU A 154 -0.40 15.08 10.36
N LEU A 155 -1.53 15.30 9.70
CA LEU A 155 -1.71 15.12 8.25
C LEU A 155 -2.23 16.43 7.62
N PRO A 156 -1.38 17.47 7.51
CA PRO A 156 -1.85 18.84 7.23
C PRO A 156 -2.54 18.98 5.87
N VAL A 157 -2.17 18.17 4.89
CA VAL A 157 -2.75 18.20 3.53
C VAL A 157 -4.02 17.37 3.41
N GLY A 158 -4.46 16.68 4.46
CA GLY A 158 -5.67 15.85 4.44
C GLY A 158 -6.97 16.62 4.24
N GLU A 159 -6.97 17.92 4.56
CA GLU A 159 -8.10 18.85 4.40
C GLU A 159 -7.99 19.69 3.11
N THR A 160 -7.09 19.34 2.20
CA THR A 160 -6.77 20.14 1.02
C THR A 160 -6.71 19.24 -0.21
N THR A 161 -7.30 19.69 -1.32
CA THR A 161 -7.21 18.94 -2.57
C THR A 161 -5.81 18.98 -3.15
N LYS A 162 -5.45 18.00 -3.98
CA LYS A 162 -4.12 17.98 -4.60
C LYS A 162 -3.83 19.21 -5.46
N ASP A 163 -4.85 19.75 -6.13
CA ASP A 163 -4.73 20.97 -6.92
C ASP A 163 -4.48 22.19 -6.02
N GLU A 164 -5.13 22.27 -4.86
CA GLU A 164 -4.86 23.30 -3.86
C GLU A 164 -3.45 23.19 -3.29
N VAL A 165 -2.99 21.98 -2.96
CA VAL A 165 -1.60 21.73 -2.52
C VAL A 165 -0.62 22.26 -3.57
N ARG A 166 -0.86 22.03 -4.86
CA ARG A 166 0.01 22.56 -5.92
C ARG A 166 -0.04 24.09 -5.99
N ARG A 167 -1.23 24.70 -5.88
CA ARG A 167 -1.37 26.16 -5.85
C ARG A 167 -0.66 26.80 -4.66
N GLU A 168 -0.76 26.20 -3.47
CA GLU A 168 -0.03 26.62 -2.26
C GLU A 168 1.49 26.58 -2.48
N ALA A 169 1.99 25.49 -3.07
CA ALA A 169 3.40 25.37 -3.37
C ALA A 169 3.88 26.43 -4.38
N GLU A 170 3.08 26.73 -5.40
CA GLU A 170 3.39 27.77 -6.39
C GLU A 170 3.35 29.18 -5.77
N ALA A 171 2.33 29.49 -4.97
CA ALA A 171 2.19 30.77 -4.29
C ALA A 171 3.36 31.07 -3.35
N ARG A 172 3.90 30.03 -2.71
CA ARG A 172 5.09 30.10 -1.82
C ARG A 172 6.41 30.02 -2.58
N GLY A 173 6.38 29.84 -3.91
CA GLY A 173 7.58 29.71 -4.74
C GLY A 173 8.43 28.48 -4.40
N LEU A 174 7.83 27.40 -3.88
CA LEU A 174 8.57 26.19 -3.49
C LEU A 174 9.14 25.48 -4.73
N VAL A 175 10.41 25.09 -4.67
CA VAL A 175 11.09 24.38 -5.79
C VAL A 175 10.35 23.10 -6.23
N THR A 176 9.64 22.45 -5.30
CA THR A 176 8.88 21.22 -5.56
C THR A 176 7.51 21.44 -6.21
N ALA A 177 7.05 22.68 -6.42
CA ALA A 177 5.67 22.98 -6.85
C ALA A 177 5.26 22.26 -8.15
N ARG A 178 6.18 22.19 -9.11
CA ARG A 178 5.95 21.55 -10.43
C ARG A 178 6.43 20.11 -10.50
N LYS A 179 6.89 19.54 -9.40
CA LYS A 179 7.41 18.17 -9.38
C LYS A 179 6.25 17.18 -9.62
N PRO A 180 6.43 16.18 -10.50
CA PRO A 180 5.47 15.09 -10.65
C PRO A 180 5.32 14.29 -9.35
N ASP A 181 4.15 13.71 -9.13
CA ASP A 181 3.93 12.79 -8.01
C ASP A 181 4.72 11.49 -8.23
N SER A 182 5.27 10.91 -7.18
CA SER A 182 5.86 9.56 -7.26
C SER A 182 4.75 8.53 -7.44
N GLN A 183 4.76 7.81 -8.58
CA GLN A 183 3.74 6.81 -8.93
C GLN A 183 4.22 5.36 -8.74
N ASP A 184 5.52 5.13 -8.54
CA ASP A 184 6.12 3.79 -8.48
C ASP A 184 6.43 3.34 -7.04
N VAL A 185 6.56 2.01 -6.87
CA VAL A 185 7.11 1.42 -5.64
C VAL A 185 8.54 1.95 -5.45
N CYS A 186 8.81 2.58 -4.31
CA CYS A 186 10.01 3.40 -4.10
C CYS A 186 11.36 2.74 -4.45
N PHE A 187 11.50 1.42 -4.28
CA PHE A 187 12.73 0.66 -4.56
C PHE A 187 12.73 -0.10 -5.90
N ILE A 188 11.63 -0.05 -6.66
CA ILE A 188 11.55 -0.65 -7.99
C ILE A 188 11.59 0.49 -9.01
N THR A 189 12.72 0.63 -9.69
CA THR A 189 12.86 1.66 -10.72
C THR A 189 12.03 1.29 -11.95
N ALA A 190 11.39 2.28 -12.58
CA ALA A 190 10.65 2.08 -13.82
C ALA A 190 11.51 1.44 -14.93
N SER A 191 12.83 1.73 -14.94
CA SER A 191 13.78 1.20 -15.93
C SER A 191 14.21 -0.25 -15.68
N ALA A 192 14.30 -0.70 -14.43
CA ALA A 192 14.64 -2.09 -14.11
C ALA A 192 13.40 -2.99 -14.08
N GLY A 193 12.29 -2.47 -13.58
CA GLY A 193 11.03 -3.19 -13.40
C GLY A 193 11.10 -4.28 -12.33
N ARG A 194 9.91 -4.75 -11.92
CA ARG A 194 9.75 -5.78 -10.87
C ARG A 194 10.50 -7.08 -11.17
N ARG A 195 10.54 -7.50 -12.45
CA ARG A 195 11.21 -8.73 -12.88
C ARG A 195 12.69 -8.73 -12.55
N LYS A 196 13.42 -7.67 -12.93
CA LYS A 196 14.86 -7.56 -12.68
C LYS A 196 15.14 -7.48 -11.18
N PHE A 197 14.32 -6.71 -10.46
CA PHE A 197 14.45 -6.57 -9.00
C PHE A 197 14.32 -7.91 -8.26
N LEU A 198 13.26 -8.67 -8.55
CA LEU A 198 13.02 -9.97 -7.93
C LEU A 198 14.05 -11.00 -8.38
N GLY A 199 14.40 -11.04 -9.67
CA GLY A 199 15.35 -12.01 -10.22
C GLY A 199 16.79 -11.89 -9.70
N GLN A 200 17.13 -10.78 -9.04
CA GLN A 200 18.41 -10.61 -8.34
C GLN A 200 18.40 -11.22 -6.93
N ARG A 201 17.23 -11.54 -6.37
CA ARG A 201 17.05 -11.96 -4.98
C ARG A 201 16.46 -13.36 -4.83
N ILE A 202 15.62 -13.77 -5.78
CA ILE A 202 14.96 -15.08 -5.81
C ILE A 202 15.02 -15.66 -7.23
N PRO A 203 15.00 -17.00 -7.37
CA PRO A 203 14.87 -17.63 -8.68
C PRO A 203 13.52 -17.27 -9.30
N MET A 204 13.53 -16.95 -10.59
CA MET A 204 12.32 -16.71 -11.37
C MET A 204 11.96 -18.02 -12.08
N ARG A 205 10.89 -18.69 -11.64
CA ARG A 205 10.58 -20.06 -12.08
C ARG A 205 9.47 -20.08 -13.12
N PRO A 206 9.64 -20.78 -14.25
CA PRO A 206 8.55 -21.01 -15.18
C PRO A 206 7.38 -21.69 -14.49
N GLY A 207 6.17 -21.18 -14.74
CA GLY A 207 4.93 -21.70 -14.16
C GLY A 207 4.11 -22.46 -15.18
N ARG A 208 3.49 -23.57 -14.78
CA ARG A 208 2.51 -24.31 -15.60
C ARG A 208 1.17 -23.61 -15.55
N LEU A 209 0.58 -23.29 -16.70
CA LEU A 209 -0.78 -22.77 -16.75
C LEU A 209 -1.76 -23.92 -16.92
N VAL A 210 -2.68 -24.05 -15.99
CA VAL A 210 -3.72 -25.09 -16.01
C VAL A 210 -5.10 -24.45 -16.03
N ASP A 211 -6.06 -25.10 -16.68
CA ASP A 211 -7.47 -24.72 -16.55
C ASP A 211 -8.10 -25.27 -15.26
N THR A 212 -9.37 -24.95 -15.03
CA THR A 212 -10.14 -25.42 -13.86
C THR A 212 -10.33 -26.95 -13.83
N ALA A 213 -10.14 -27.66 -14.95
CA ALA A 213 -10.11 -29.11 -15.03
C ALA A 213 -8.71 -29.70 -14.76
N GLY A 214 -7.70 -28.86 -14.52
CA GLY A 214 -6.31 -29.25 -14.29
C GLY A 214 -5.53 -29.57 -15.56
N ARG A 215 -6.10 -29.35 -16.75
CA ARG A 215 -5.41 -29.58 -18.02
C ARG A 215 -4.44 -28.44 -18.27
N GLN A 216 -3.22 -28.77 -18.68
CA GLN A 216 -2.23 -27.75 -19.03
C GLN A 216 -2.63 -27.07 -20.34
N VAL A 217 -2.64 -25.74 -20.33
CA VAL A 217 -3.05 -24.89 -21.45
C VAL A 217 -1.95 -23.92 -21.89
N GLY A 218 -0.83 -23.87 -21.16
CA GLY A 218 0.32 -23.05 -21.51
C GLY A 218 1.35 -22.99 -20.39
N THR A 219 2.20 -21.97 -20.45
CA THR A 219 3.23 -21.68 -19.44
C THR A 219 3.41 -20.17 -19.30
N VAL A 220 3.86 -19.73 -18.12
CA VAL A 220 4.35 -18.36 -17.87
C VAL A 220 5.83 -18.42 -17.57
N GLU A 221 6.56 -17.37 -17.93
CA GLU A 221 8.01 -17.32 -17.72
C GLU A 221 8.40 -17.27 -16.24
N SER A 222 7.57 -16.63 -15.39
CA SER A 222 7.85 -16.48 -13.96
C SER A 222 6.54 -16.39 -13.20
N PHE A 223 6.18 -17.42 -12.42
CA PHE A 223 4.93 -17.38 -11.67
C PHE A 223 4.99 -16.36 -10.52
N GLU A 224 6.18 -15.99 -10.03
CA GLU A 224 6.38 -15.00 -8.97
C GLU A 224 5.88 -13.59 -9.37
N LEU A 225 5.74 -13.34 -10.68
CA LEU A 225 5.20 -12.09 -11.23
C LEU A 225 3.69 -12.15 -11.50
N VAL A 226 3.08 -13.32 -11.30
CA VAL A 226 1.66 -13.54 -11.59
C VAL A 226 0.81 -13.17 -10.38
N THR A 227 -0.25 -12.41 -10.61
CA THR A 227 -1.20 -11.98 -9.58
C THR A 227 -2.59 -12.53 -9.88
N VAL A 228 -3.32 -12.98 -8.86
CA VAL A 228 -4.74 -13.37 -9.00
C VAL A 228 -5.54 -12.21 -9.59
N GLY A 229 -6.42 -12.51 -10.55
CA GLY A 229 -7.16 -11.51 -11.31
C GLY A 229 -6.44 -10.97 -12.56
N GLN A 230 -5.16 -11.29 -12.74
CA GLN A 230 -4.39 -10.91 -13.94
C GLN A 230 -4.97 -11.55 -15.20
N ARG A 231 -5.03 -10.75 -16.27
CA ARG A 231 -5.43 -11.19 -17.63
C ARG A 231 -4.27 -11.15 -18.63
N ARG A 232 -3.46 -10.08 -18.60
CA ARG A 232 -2.37 -9.84 -19.56
C ARG A 232 -1.13 -10.66 -19.18
N GLY A 233 -0.28 -10.98 -20.15
CA GLY A 233 1.01 -11.64 -19.90
C GLY A 233 0.93 -13.13 -19.56
N LEU A 234 -0.21 -13.79 -19.80
CA LEU A 234 -0.41 -15.23 -19.57
C LEU A 234 0.00 -16.12 -20.76
N GLY A 235 0.80 -15.58 -21.69
CA GLY A 235 1.07 -16.20 -22.98
C GLY A 235 -0.19 -16.26 -23.87
N ALA A 236 -0.01 -16.57 -25.15
CA ALA A 236 -1.15 -16.84 -26.04
C ALA A 236 -1.73 -18.22 -25.69
N VAL A 237 -2.59 -18.28 -24.68
CA VAL A 237 -3.41 -19.46 -24.39
C VAL A 237 -4.39 -19.59 -25.56
N GLY A 238 -4.08 -20.48 -26.50
CA GLY A 238 -4.62 -20.47 -27.86
C GLY A 238 -6.14 -20.35 -27.99
N GLY A 239 -6.59 -19.56 -28.96
CA GLY A 239 -7.89 -19.65 -29.66
C GLY A 239 -9.19 -19.45 -28.85
N GLY A 240 -9.13 -19.15 -27.55
CA GLY A 240 -10.31 -19.11 -26.67
C GLY A 240 -10.63 -17.75 -26.05
N SER A 241 -11.76 -17.70 -25.33
CA SER A 241 -12.21 -16.55 -24.53
C SER A 241 -11.15 -16.03 -23.55
N PRO A 242 -11.14 -14.73 -23.20
CA PRO A 242 -10.17 -14.16 -22.27
C PRO A 242 -10.11 -14.94 -20.95
N ARG A 243 -8.91 -15.39 -20.57
CA ARG A 243 -8.69 -16.09 -19.30
C ARG A 243 -8.08 -15.18 -18.25
N TYR A 244 -8.39 -15.50 -16.99
CA TYR A 244 -7.90 -14.79 -15.82
C TYR A 244 -7.26 -15.76 -14.83
N VAL A 245 -6.24 -15.30 -14.11
CA VAL A 245 -5.61 -16.08 -13.03
C VAL A 245 -6.55 -16.21 -11.85
N LEU A 246 -6.94 -17.43 -11.50
CA LEU A 246 -7.79 -17.76 -10.37
C LEU A 246 -6.99 -18.07 -9.10
N ASP A 247 -5.83 -18.71 -9.27
CA ASP A 247 -4.95 -19.12 -8.17
C ASP A 247 -3.50 -19.28 -8.64
N VAL A 248 -2.56 -19.14 -7.70
CA VAL A 248 -1.12 -19.30 -7.91
C VAL A 248 -0.55 -20.17 -6.80
N ASP A 249 -0.20 -21.42 -7.11
CA ASP A 249 0.45 -22.35 -6.19
C ASP A 249 1.97 -22.30 -6.38
N ALA A 250 2.66 -21.72 -5.41
CA ALA A 250 4.12 -21.57 -5.43
C ALA A 250 4.89 -22.88 -5.18
N GLY A 251 4.27 -23.87 -4.53
CA GLY A 251 4.87 -25.16 -4.26
C GLY A 251 5.02 -25.99 -5.52
N SER A 252 3.96 -26.05 -6.34
CA SER A 252 3.96 -26.74 -7.63
C SER A 252 4.30 -25.85 -8.83
N ALA A 253 4.51 -24.54 -8.61
CA ALA A 253 4.64 -23.52 -9.67
C ALA A 253 3.49 -23.59 -10.69
N THR A 254 2.26 -23.74 -10.19
CA THR A 254 1.05 -23.87 -11.01
C THR A 254 0.22 -22.59 -10.94
N VAL A 255 -0.19 -22.09 -12.10
CA VAL A 255 -1.11 -20.96 -12.24
C VAL A 255 -2.42 -21.48 -12.80
N THR A 256 -3.47 -21.44 -11.99
CA THR A 256 -4.81 -21.84 -12.42
C THR A 256 -5.48 -20.68 -13.12
N VAL A 257 -6.00 -20.91 -14.33
CA VAL A 257 -6.72 -19.90 -15.11
C VAL A 257 -8.13 -20.36 -15.44
N GLY A 258 -9.06 -19.41 -15.51
CA GLY A 258 -10.44 -19.68 -15.90
C GLY A 258 -11.10 -18.48 -16.55
N ASP A 259 -12.41 -18.54 -16.69
CA ASP A 259 -13.19 -17.43 -17.20
C ASP A 259 -13.31 -16.30 -16.17
N ARG A 260 -13.97 -15.22 -16.59
CA ARG A 260 -14.19 -14.04 -15.75
C ARG A 260 -15.08 -14.35 -14.54
N ALA A 261 -16.08 -15.23 -14.69
CA ALA A 261 -17.06 -15.52 -13.66
C ALA A 261 -16.44 -16.34 -12.51
N ALA A 262 -15.47 -17.21 -12.80
CA ALA A 262 -14.76 -18.00 -11.80
C ALA A 262 -13.89 -17.16 -10.84
N LEU A 263 -13.61 -15.90 -11.19
CA LEU A 263 -12.95 -14.96 -10.29
C LEU A 263 -13.88 -14.42 -9.21
N ASP A 264 -15.19 -14.49 -9.40
CA ASP A 264 -16.10 -13.86 -8.45
C ASP A 264 -16.30 -14.77 -7.24
N CYS A 265 -16.34 -14.17 -6.04
CA CYS A 265 -16.50 -14.86 -4.77
C CYS A 265 -17.39 -14.01 -3.85
N SER A 266 -18.23 -14.68 -3.06
CA SER A 266 -19.04 -14.03 -2.02
C SER A 266 -18.30 -13.88 -0.69
N VAL A 267 -17.17 -14.58 -0.50
CA VAL A 267 -16.38 -14.54 0.73
C VAL A 267 -14.91 -14.37 0.39
N THR A 268 -14.25 -13.43 1.06
CA THR A 268 -12.79 -13.25 1.02
C THR A 268 -12.20 -13.53 2.40
N PRO A 269 -11.39 -14.59 2.57
CA PRO A 269 -10.70 -14.86 3.82
C PRO A 269 -9.70 -13.76 4.15
N LEU A 270 -9.53 -13.51 5.43
CA LEU A 270 -8.64 -12.49 5.97
C LEU A 270 -7.72 -13.10 7.00
N LYS A 271 -6.54 -12.50 7.12
CA LYS A 271 -5.63 -12.68 8.24
C LYS A 271 -5.20 -11.33 8.77
N GLU A 272 -4.68 -11.33 10.00
CA GLU A 272 -4.08 -10.16 10.64
C GLU A 272 -5.04 -8.96 10.72
N TRP A 273 -6.35 -9.21 10.76
CA TRP A 273 -7.36 -8.17 10.85
C TRP A 273 -7.24 -7.42 12.18
N ARG A 274 -7.34 -6.09 12.11
CA ARG A 274 -7.41 -5.22 13.27
C ARG A 274 -8.55 -4.22 13.12
N TRP A 275 -9.35 -4.12 14.16
CA TRP A 275 -10.34 -3.07 14.32
C TRP A 275 -9.67 -1.82 14.89
N THR A 276 -10.05 -0.63 14.41
CA THR A 276 -9.49 0.63 14.92
C THR A 276 -10.18 1.07 16.21
N ASN A 277 -11.50 0.89 16.32
CA ASN A 277 -12.28 1.29 17.49
C ASN A 277 -13.33 0.24 17.88
N GLY A 278 -12.89 -1.02 17.93
CA GLY A 278 -13.73 -2.18 18.22
C GLY A 278 -14.54 -2.70 17.01
N PRO A 279 -15.14 -3.89 17.14
CA PRO A 279 -15.89 -4.51 16.06
C PRO A 279 -17.13 -3.72 15.65
N VAL A 280 -17.28 -3.51 14.34
CA VAL A 280 -18.48 -2.92 13.76
C VAL A 280 -19.46 -4.03 13.39
N GLN A 281 -20.74 -3.82 13.68
CA GLN A 281 -21.83 -4.71 13.27
C GLN A 281 -22.54 -4.16 12.03
N GLY A 282 -22.90 -5.05 11.10
CA GLY A 282 -23.62 -4.70 9.88
C GLY A 282 -22.72 -4.29 8.71
N PRO A 283 -23.34 -3.74 7.63
CA PRO A 283 -22.62 -3.44 6.40
C PRO A 283 -21.65 -2.27 6.56
N VAL A 284 -20.49 -2.42 5.93
CA VAL A 284 -19.42 -1.42 5.82
C VAL A 284 -18.95 -1.33 4.36
N GLY A 285 -18.32 -0.22 4.00
CA GLY A 285 -17.65 -0.11 2.70
C GLY A 285 -16.27 -0.76 2.77
N VAL A 286 -16.02 -1.80 1.99
CA VAL A 286 -14.74 -2.51 1.98
C VAL A 286 -13.97 -2.23 0.69
N GLN A 287 -12.75 -1.74 0.85
CA GLN A 287 -11.84 -1.40 -0.23
C GLN A 287 -10.68 -2.41 -0.29
N THR A 288 -10.33 -2.85 -1.49
CA THR A 288 -9.34 -3.93 -1.72
C THR A 288 -8.15 -3.49 -2.57
N SER A 289 -8.09 -2.20 -2.93
CA SER A 289 -6.96 -1.54 -3.58
C SER A 289 -7.00 -0.03 -3.32
N ALA A 290 -5.85 0.65 -3.30
CA ALA A 290 -5.75 2.05 -2.86
C ALA A 290 -6.64 3.07 -3.59
N HIS A 291 -6.96 2.83 -4.87
CA HIS A 291 -7.85 3.68 -5.67
C HIS A 291 -9.09 2.93 -6.17
N GLY A 292 -9.40 1.77 -5.59
CA GLY A 292 -10.62 1.02 -5.89
C GLY A 292 -11.81 1.58 -5.11
N PRO A 293 -13.04 1.38 -5.62
CA PRO A 293 -14.24 1.72 -4.88
C PRO A 293 -14.34 0.91 -3.58
N ALA A 294 -15.02 1.47 -2.59
CA ALA A 294 -15.46 0.74 -1.40
C ALA A 294 -16.79 0.04 -1.72
N GLU A 295 -16.83 -1.27 -1.51
CA GLU A 295 -17.97 -2.12 -1.86
C GLU A 295 -18.68 -2.61 -0.59
N SER A 296 -20.00 -2.70 -0.61
CA SER A 296 -20.78 -3.10 0.57
C SER A 296 -20.51 -4.56 0.97
N ALA A 297 -20.18 -4.77 2.24
CA ALA A 297 -19.92 -6.08 2.81
C ALA A 297 -20.05 -6.08 4.33
N THR A 298 -20.14 -7.26 4.93
CA THR A 298 -20.04 -7.46 6.38
C THR A 298 -18.73 -8.17 6.72
N ILE A 299 -18.02 -7.67 7.73
CA ILE A 299 -16.83 -8.33 8.28
C ILE A 299 -17.28 -9.29 9.38
N ASP A 300 -16.77 -10.52 9.36
CA ASP A 300 -16.98 -11.44 10.48
C ASP A 300 -16.47 -10.83 11.79
N ALA A 301 -17.15 -11.09 12.92
CA ALA A 301 -16.81 -10.50 14.21
C ALA A 301 -15.36 -10.80 14.64
N GLY A 302 -14.85 -11.99 14.31
CA GLY A 302 -13.47 -12.41 14.54
C GLY A 302 -12.46 -11.84 13.54
N GLY A 303 -12.92 -11.13 12.50
CA GLY A 303 -12.06 -10.55 11.47
C GLY A 303 -11.43 -11.59 10.54
N SER A 304 -11.99 -12.80 10.44
CA SER A 304 -11.44 -13.88 9.61
C SER A 304 -11.89 -13.83 8.15
N SER A 305 -12.91 -13.04 7.83
CA SER A 305 -13.44 -12.96 6.46
C SER A 305 -14.30 -11.73 6.22
N VAL A 306 -14.32 -11.31 4.95
CA VAL A 306 -15.31 -10.39 4.38
C VAL A 306 -16.40 -11.21 3.69
N ASN A 307 -17.66 -10.93 4.00
CA ASN A 307 -18.83 -11.45 3.31
C ASN A 307 -19.42 -10.35 2.44
N TRP A 308 -19.31 -10.50 1.12
CA TRP A 308 -19.76 -9.51 0.14
C TRP A 308 -21.27 -9.60 -0.08
N ASP A 309 -21.95 -8.45 -0.13
CA ASP A 309 -23.39 -8.41 -0.40
C ASP A 309 -23.70 -8.87 -1.84
N GLU A 310 -22.79 -8.56 -2.78
CA GLU A 310 -22.80 -9.07 -4.16
C GLU A 310 -21.47 -9.79 -4.45
N PRO A 311 -21.44 -10.88 -5.24
CA PRO A 311 -20.18 -11.51 -5.61
C PRO A 311 -19.21 -10.53 -6.29
N ARG A 312 -17.96 -10.49 -5.80
CA ARG A 312 -16.90 -9.61 -6.32
C ARG A 312 -15.68 -10.42 -6.73
N ARG A 313 -14.78 -9.80 -7.50
CA ARG A 313 -13.48 -10.39 -7.86
C ARG A 313 -12.72 -10.78 -6.61
N ARG A 314 -12.17 -11.99 -6.59
CA ARG A 314 -11.20 -12.45 -5.60
C ARG A 314 -10.09 -11.42 -5.44
N VAL A 315 -9.83 -11.09 -4.18
CA VAL A 315 -8.69 -10.27 -3.79
C VAL A 315 -7.44 -11.16 -3.80
N ALA A 316 -6.36 -10.67 -4.40
CA ALA A 316 -5.12 -11.43 -4.43
C ALA A 316 -4.56 -11.59 -3.00
N PRO A 317 -4.18 -12.81 -2.58
CA PRO A 317 -3.60 -13.01 -1.26
C PRO A 317 -2.37 -12.12 -1.04
N GLY A 318 -2.27 -11.48 0.13
CA GLY A 318 -1.23 -10.49 0.44
C GLY A 318 -1.64 -9.03 0.20
N GLN A 319 -2.74 -8.76 -0.50
CA GLN A 319 -3.28 -7.41 -0.62
C GLN A 319 -4.01 -7.00 0.66
N SER A 320 -3.97 -5.70 0.96
CA SER A 320 -4.71 -5.13 2.08
C SER A 320 -6.21 -5.07 1.78
N VAL A 321 -7.02 -5.31 2.80
CA VAL A 321 -8.47 -5.15 2.78
C VAL A 321 -8.82 -4.20 3.91
N VAL A 322 -9.50 -3.10 3.59
CA VAL A 322 -9.77 -2.01 4.53
C VAL A 322 -11.26 -1.71 4.56
N ALA A 323 -11.84 -1.66 5.75
CA ALA A 323 -13.25 -1.36 5.96
C ALA A 323 -13.44 0.09 6.42
N TYR A 324 -14.52 0.69 5.92
CA TYR A 324 -14.90 2.08 6.12
C TYR A 324 -16.36 2.21 6.58
N GLN A 325 -16.63 3.18 7.45
CA GLN A 325 -17.96 3.70 7.73
C GLN A 325 -17.99 5.19 7.43
N GLY A 326 -18.67 5.57 6.34
CA GLY A 326 -18.47 6.88 5.74
C GLY A 326 -17.00 7.08 5.39
N ASP A 327 -16.41 8.17 5.88
CA ASP A 327 -14.99 8.47 5.68
C ASP A 327 -14.05 7.76 6.66
N PHE A 328 -14.56 7.16 7.73
CA PHE A 328 -13.70 6.63 8.80
C PHE A 328 -13.23 5.22 8.52
N VAL A 329 -11.93 4.96 8.68
CA VAL A 329 -11.38 3.62 8.71
C VAL A 329 -11.84 2.92 9.99
N VAL A 330 -12.53 1.80 9.86
CA VAL A 330 -13.01 1.00 10.99
C VAL A 330 -12.19 -0.27 11.23
N GLY A 331 -11.48 -0.73 10.21
CA GLY A 331 -10.54 -1.84 10.37
C GLY A 331 -9.81 -2.16 9.08
N GLY A 332 -8.83 -3.05 9.18
CA GLY A 332 -8.20 -3.62 8.00
C GLY A 332 -7.32 -4.81 8.33
N GLY A 333 -7.00 -5.58 7.29
CA GLY A 333 -6.21 -6.80 7.36
C GLY A 333 -5.68 -7.18 5.99
N ILE A 334 -5.26 -8.42 5.84
CA ILE A 334 -4.65 -8.94 4.62
C ILE A 334 -5.53 -10.04 4.05
N ALA A 335 -5.82 -9.98 2.75
CA ALA A 335 -6.50 -11.06 2.05
C ALA A 335 -5.66 -12.34 2.12
N ASP A 336 -6.31 -13.44 2.48
CA ASP A 336 -5.68 -14.76 2.55
C ASP A 336 -6.19 -15.68 1.43
N ARG A 337 -5.51 -16.80 1.24
CA ARG A 337 -5.90 -17.82 0.26
C ARG A 337 -7.28 -18.37 0.64
N THR A 338 -8.20 -18.34 -0.32
CA THR A 338 -9.37 -19.21 -0.25
C THR A 338 -8.89 -20.64 -0.18
N ALA A 339 -9.26 -21.38 0.86
CA ALA A 339 -9.12 -22.83 0.86
C ALA A 339 -9.68 -23.33 -0.49
N ALA A 340 -8.88 -24.09 -1.24
CA ALA A 340 -9.33 -24.62 -2.51
C ALA A 340 -10.69 -25.31 -2.28
N PRO A 341 -11.70 -25.12 -3.15
CA PRO A 341 -12.94 -25.86 -3.03
C PRO A 341 -12.54 -27.34 -2.93
N HIS A 342 -12.90 -27.96 -1.81
CA HIS A 342 -12.60 -29.36 -1.57
C HIS A 342 -13.04 -30.11 -2.82
N ARG A 343 -12.10 -30.75 -3.51
CA ARG A 343 -12.46 -31.66 -4.61
C ARG A 343 -13.41 -32.64 -3.98
N ILE A 344 -14.69 -32.56 -4.32
CA ILE A 344 -15.67 -33.56 -3.92
C ILE A 344 -15.11 -34.86 -4.48
N SER A 345 -14.56 -35.69 -3.59
CA SER A 345 -14.18 -37.04 -3.92
C SER A 345 -15.48 -37.73 -4.26
N THR A 346 -15.77 -37.84 -5.55
CA THR A 346 -16.75 -38.81 -6.02
C THR A 346 -16.11 -40.17 -5.75
N SER A 347 -16.41 -40.73 -4.57
CA SER A 347 -16.20 -42.15 -4.32
C SER A 347 -17.02 -42.91 -5.36
N SER A 348 -16.30 -43.81 -6.04
CA SER A 348 -16.73 -44.89 -6.92
C SER A 348 -18.14 -45.42 -6.70
#